data_AF-A0A2H0VSM5-F1
#
_entry.id   AF-A0A2H0VSM5-F1
#
_cell.length_a   1.000
_cell.length_b   1.000
_cell.length_c   1.000
_cell.angle_alpha   90.00
_cell.angle_beta   90.00
_cell.angle_gamma   90.00
#
_symmetry.space_group_name_H-M   'P 1'
#
loop_
_entity.id
_entity.type
_entity.pdbx_description
1 polymer ?
#
loop_
_entity_poly.entity_id
_entity_poly.type
_entity_poly.pdbx_seq_one_letter_code
_entity_poly.pdbx_strand_id
1 'polypeptide(L)'
;MYKATFRINIRKALLMSFVALGPLGNLLTPHFLPSALRTYFFLLPLFPLFFFIIYERFMKIGALFLPLFIYSFVSALLVTFFGQANESHTLFRFFLLFTQFFFILGAVSSLKTRDELISTLKIYLISYSISLAIGYCFYIGYYLKIVPLSILDRFSVLTQFGFSILRFSPGSYPNEYGIVSSFVLSILTILIFEKNQRFIPVRKPLLYSFFTLTFIAFLLTTTRAAYLSFALVLLYLLLRSKNFFRAFLKLSIFTTCLFTFLSFFKFNMFKILKAGFGQKMHQGSLGERLQTWNVALERAKESPIWGTGFASITNVHNVYFQLLFELGAIGTLILILSFLIAFLESTSKYSSGIKDETTHFLEKIRMAGLINVLTFAASNHNLNHHLTWFVFFLCLATLRLPFLKTRQELPTT
;
A
#
# COMPACT_ATOMS: atom_id res chain seq x y z
N MET A 1 14.09 -45.66 3.06
CA MET A 1 14.55 -44.29 3.43
C MET A 1 14.18 -43.36 2.26
N TYR A 2 13.01 -42.71 2.31
CA TYR A 2 12.57 -41.82 1.23
C TYR A 2 13.38 -40.53 1.28
N LYS A 3 14.21 -40.26 0.26
CA LYS A 3 14.81 -38.94 0.07
C LYS A 3 13.67 -37.96 -0.20
N ALA A 4 13.32 -37.15 0.79
CA ALA A 4 12.42 -36.03 0.61
C ALA A 4 13.08 -35.04 -0.36
N THR A 5 12.76 -35.15 -1.66
CA THR A 5 13.20 -34.17 -2.65
C THR A 5 12.50 -32.86 -2.33
N PHE A 6 13.25 -31.90 -1.81
CA PHE A 6 12.79 -30.54 -1.56
C PHE A 6 12.50 -29.85 -2.90
N ARG A 7 11.30 -30.04 -3.44
CA ARG A 7 10.86 -29.30 -4.62
C ARG A 7 10.48 -27.89 -4.21
N ILE A 8 11.36 -26.93 -4.50
CA ILE A 8 11.07 -25.50 -4.31
C ILE A 8 9.86 -25.14 -5.19
N ASN A 9 8.75 -24.75 -4.57
CA ASN A 9 7.63 -24.18 -5.29
C ASN A 9 7.99 -22.74 -5.69
N ILE A 10 8.51 -22.58 -6.92
CA ILE A 10 8.99 -21.30 -7.45
C ILE A 10 7.95 -20.18 -7.33
N ARG A 11 6.66 -20.47 -7.50
CA ARG A 11 5.59 -19.47 -7.44
C ARG A 11 5.35 -18.95 -6.02
N LYS A 12 5.40 -19.87 -5.05
CA LYS A 12 5.34 -19.50 -3.65
C LYS A 12 6.55 -18.65 -3.29
N ALA A 13 7.74 -19.02 -3.76
CA ALA A 13 8.94 -18.21 -3.57
C ALA A 13 8.77 -16.80 -4.16
N LEU A 14 8.28 -16.66 -5.41
CA LEU A 14 8.02 -15.37 -6.04
C LEU A 14 7.01 -14.51 -5.26
N LEU A 15 5.90 -15.09 -4.80
CA LEU A 15 4.93 -14.39 -3.96
C LEU A 15 5.59 -13.91 -2.65
N MET A 16 6.29 -14.79 -1.94
CA MET A 16 6.94 -14.42 -0.68
C MET A 16 8.02 -13.35 -0.88
N SER A 17 8.79 -13.43 -1.97
CA SER A 17 9.75 -12.40 -2.35
C SER A 17 9.07 -11.07 -2.66
N PHE A 18 7.96 -11.05 -3.41
CA PHE A 18 7.22 -9.82 -3.68
C PHE A 18 6.75 -9.15 -2.40
N VAL A 19 6.18 -9.93 -1.48
CA VAL A 19 5.69 -9.45 -0.19
C VAL A 19 6.83 -8.97 0.71
N ALA A 20 7.98 -9.63 0.68
CA ALA A 20 9.15 -9.24 1.48
C ALA A 20 9.84 -7.98 0.94
N LEU A 21 10.02 -7.89 -0.38
CA LEU A 21 10.71 -6.78 -1.03
C LEU A 21 9.92 -5.47 -1.01
N GLY A 22 8.61 -5.53 -0.81
CA GLY A 22 7.75 -4.35 -0.74
C GLY A 22 8.17 -3.34 0.33
N PRO A 23 8.12 -3.70 1.64
CA PRO A 23 8.55 -2.82 2.73
C PRO A 23 10.05 -2.47 2.73
N LEU A 24 10.89 -3.33 2.13
CA LEU A 24 12.33 -3.10 2.01
C LEU A 24 12.65 -2.08 0.91
N GLY A 25 11.84 -2.06 -0.16
CA GLY A 25 11.93 -1.09 -1.26
C GLY A 25 13.36 -0.91 -1.78
N ASN A 26 13.90 0.30 -1.69
CA ASN A 26 15.23 0.70 -2.16
C ASN A 26 16.39 0.32 -1.24
N LEU A 27 16.15 -0.27 -0.06
CA LEU A 27 17.26 -0.78 0.77
C LEU A 27 18.06 -1.86 0.04
N LEU A 28 17.44 -2.51 -0.95
CA LEU A 28 18.03 -3.58 -1.75
C LEU A 28 18.18 -3.21 -3.24
N THR A 29 17.83 -1.98 -3.64
CA THR A 29 17.97 -1.55 -5.03
C THR A 29 19.44 -1.27 -5.33
N PRO A 30 20.03 -1.89 -6.37
CA PRO A 30 21.39 -1.54 -6.78
C PRO A 30 21.55 -0.06 -7.15
N HIS A 31 22.60 0.59 -6.67
CA HIS A 31 22.82 2.04 -6.81
C HIS A 31 22.92 2.52 -8.28
N PHE A 32 23.31 1.65 -9.21
CA PHE A 32 23.40 2.02 -10.63
C PHE A 32 22.03 2.13 -11.33
N LEU A 33 20.94 1.74 -10.65
CA LEU A 33 19.59 1.83 -11.17
C LEU A 33 18.89 3.11 -10.69
N PRO A 34 17.88 3.61 -11.45
CA PRO A 34 17.13 4.79 -11.03
C PRO A 34 16.49 4.61 -9.66
N SER A 35 16.55 5.63 -8.80
CA SER A 35 15.95 5.56 -7.45
C SER A 35 14.43 5.36 -7.46
N ALA A 36 13.75 5.67 -8.57
CA ALA A 36 12.34 5.35 -8.75
C ALA A 36 12.07 3.84 -8.91
N LEU A 37 13.09 3.06 -9.28
CA LEU A 37 12.99 1.62 -9.51
C LEU A 37 13.17 0.86 -8.20
N ARG A 38 12.09 0.24 -7.74
CA ARG A 38 12.06 -0.46 -6.45
C ARG A 38 12.38 -1.93 -6.63
N THR A 39 13.00 -2.55 -5.63
CA THR A 39 13.46 -3.95 -5.73
C THR A 39 12.36 -4.94 -6.13
N TYR A 40 11.11 -4.74 -5.68
CA TYR A 40 10.01 -5.66 -6.06
C TYR A 40 9.64 -5.58 -7.56
N PHE A 41 10.03 -4.52 -8.28
CA PHE A 41 9.82 -4.45 -9.73
C PHE A 41 10.63 -5.49 -10.51
N PHE A 42 11.75 -5.97 -9.97
CA PHE A 42 12.54 -7.03 -10.61
C PHE A 42 11.79 -8.37 -10.69
N LEU A 43 10.75 -8.55 -9.88
CA LEU A 43 9.92 -9.76 -9.90
C LEU A 43 8.79 -9.68 -10.92
N LEU A 44 8.38 -8.47 -11.33
CA LEU A 44 7.22 -8.29 -12.20
C LEU A 44 7.39 -8.92 -13.58
N PRO A 45 8.57 -8.88 -14.25
CA PRO A 45 8.76 -9.59 -15.51
C PRO A 45 8.57 -11.11 -15.42
N LEU A 46 8.62 -11.68 -14.22
CA LEU A 46 8.40 -13.11 -13.97
C LEU A 46 6.92 -13.48 -13.85
N PHE A 47 6.00 -12.53 -14.07
CA PHE A 47 4.56 -12.77 -14.07
C PHE A 47 4.07 -13.91 -15.01
N PRO A 48 4.70 -14.22 -16.17
CA PRO A 48 4.27 -15.32 -17.03
C PRO A 48 4.34 -16.69 -16.34
N LEU A 49 5.21 -16.86 -15.34
CA LEU A 49 5.37 -18.10 -14.59
C LEU A 49 4.10 -18.48 -13.79
N PHE A 50 3.17 -17.54 -13.61
CA PHE A 50 1.87 -17.81 -13.00
C PHE A 50 0.78 -18.24 -14.00
N PHE A 51 0.90 -17.91 -15.29
CA PHE A 51 -0.18 -18.10 -16.29
C PHE A 51 -0.60 -19.54 -16.47
N PHE A 52 0.31 -20.49 -16.24
CA PHE A 52 0.00 -21.92 -16.36
C PHE A 52 -1.03 -22.43 -15.34
N ILE A 53 -1.32 -21.71 -14.24
CA ILE A 53 -2.29 -22.13 -13.21
C ILE A 53 -3.15 -20.94 -12.75
N ILE A 54 -3.50 -20.01 -13.64
CA ILE A 54 -4.53 -19.03 -13.29
C ILE A 54 -5.87 -19.76 -13.25
N TYR A 55 -6.54 -19.74 -12.10
CA TYR A 55 -7.88 -20.30 -12.00
C TYR A 55 -8.82 -19.56 -12.95
N GLU A 56 -9.76 -20.28 -13.56
CA GLU A 56 -10.76 -19.73 -14.47
C GLU A 56 -11.43 -18.46 -13.91
N ARG A 57 -11.70 -18.44 -12.59
CA ARG A 57 -12.24 -17.26 -11.89
C ARG A 57 -11.38 -16.01 -12.01
N PHE A 58 -10.06 -16.13 -11.86
CA PHE A 58 -9.15 -14.98 -11.96
C PHE A 58 -8.91 -14.58 -13.41
N MET A 59 -9.00 -15.52 -14.35
CA MET A 59 -9.06 -15.19 -15.77
C MET A 59 -10.32 -14.39 -16.11
N LYS A 60 -11.48 -14.73 -15.53
CA LYS A 60 -12.72 -13.95 -15.67
C LYS A 60 -12.54 -12.52 -15.13
N ILE A 61 -11.99 -12.37 -13.92
CA ILE A 61 -11.67 -11.04 -13.37
C ILE A 61 -10.69 -10.31 -14.30
N GLY A 62 -9.63 -10.96 -14.78
CA GLY A 62 -8.69 -10.34 -15.72
C GLY A 62 -9.35 -9.91 -17.03
N ALA A 63 -10.25 -10.72 -17.58
CA ALA A 63 -11.01 -10.42 -18.78
C ALA A 63 -11.94 -9.19 -18.59
N LEU A 64 -12.53 -9.00 -17.40
CA LEU A 64 -13.33 -7.80 -17.10
C LEU A 64 -12.53 -6.50 -17.17
N PHE A 65 -11.21 -6.54 -16.95
CA PHE A 65 -10.32 -5.38 -17.04
C PHE A 65 -9.65 -5.25 -18.43
N LEU A 66 -9.80 -6.23 -19.33
CA LEU A 66 -9.21 -6.17 -20.66
C LEU A 66 -9.66 -4.93 -21.47
N PRO A 67 -10.95 -4.51 -21.47
CA PRO A 67 -11.36 -3.28 -22.14
C PRO A 67 -10.63 -2.04 -21.62
N LEU A 68 -10.43 -1.94 -20.30
CA LEU A 68 -9.67 -0.85 -19.69
C LEU A 68 -8.21 -0.86 -20.14
N PHE A 69 -7.57 -2.03 -20.20
CA PHE A 69 -6.18 -2.14 -20.64
C PHE A 69 -6.01 -1.79 -22.12
N ILE A 70 -6.92 -2.27 -22.98
CA ILE A 70 -6.90 -1.91 -24.41
C ILE A 70 -7.07 -0.39 -24.55
N TYR A 71 -8.05 0.18 -23.85
CA TYR A 71 -8.30 1.62 -23.87
C TYR A 71 -7.07 2.41 -23.41
N SER A 72 -6.49 2.03 -22.25
CA SER A 72 -5.32 2.71 -21.67
C SER A 72 -4.08 2.56 -22.55
N PHE A 73 -3.92 1.42 -23.24
CA PHE A 73 -2.82 1.17 -24.17
C PHE A 73 -2.92 2.05 -25.41
N VAL A 74 -4.09 2.07 -26.06
CA VAL A 74 -4.33 2.92 -27.23
C VAL A 74 -4.16 4.39 -26.85
N SER A 75 -4.73 4.79 -25.71
CA SER A 75 -4.59 6.12 -25.14
C SER A 75 -3.11 6.50 -24.92
N ALA A 76 -2.32 5.61 -24.32
CA ALA A 76 -0.88 5.78 -24.13
C ALA A 76 -0.10 5.87 -25.45
N LEU A 77 -0.45 5.07 -26.46
CA LEU A 77 0.16 5.13 -27.79
C LEU A 77 -0.11 6.47 -28.48
N LEU A 78 -1.36 6.94 -28.47
CA LEU A 78 -1.73 8.21 -29.11
C LEU A 78 -0.95 9.38 -28.50
N VAL A 79 -0.89 9.46 -27.17
CA VAL A 79 -0.09 10.48 -26.45
C VAL A 79 1.38 10.45 -26.86
N THR A 80 1.94 9.24 -27.01
CA THR A 80 3.33 9.03 -27.39
C THR A 80 3.59 9.45 -28.85
N PHE A 81 2.71 9.07 -29.79
CA PHE A 81 2.86 9.37 -31.21
C PHE A 81 2.63 10.86 -31.54
N PHE A 82 1.67 11.51 -30.88
CA PHE A 82 1.34 12.92 -31.13
C PHE A 82 2.20 13.90 -30.32
N GLY A 83 3.20 13.42 -29.58
CA GLY A 83 4.11 14.28 -28.81
C GLY A 83 3.44 15.06 -27.67
N GLN A 84 2.26 14.63 -27.23
CA GLN A 84 1.52 15.27 -26.13
C GLN A 84 1.95 14.75 -24.75
N ALA A 85 2.91 13.82 -24.73
CA ALA A 85 3.43 13.24 -23.50
C ALA A 85 4.26 14.28 -22.72
N ASN A 86 3.74 14.75 -21.59
CA ASN A 86 4.54 15.54 -20.64
C ASN A 86 5.61 14.68 -19.93
N GLU A 87 5.51 13.36 -20.04
CA GLU A 87 6.49 12.42 -19.50
C GLU A 87 7.03 11.50 -20.59
N SER A 88 8.33 11.22 -20.51
CA SER A 88 9.07 10.33 -21.41
C SER A 88 8.67 8.85 -21.32
N HIS A 89 7.72 8.46 -20.46
CA HIS A 89 7.53 7.07 -20.02
C HIS A 89 6.07 6.60 -19.90
N THR A 90 5.14 7.20 -20.65
CA THR A 90 3.72 6.81 -20.65
C THR A 90 3.49 5.31 -20.92
N LEU A 91 4.11 4.76 -21.97
CA LEU A 91 4.02 3.32 -22.28
C LEU A 91 4.61 2.44 -21.17
N PHE A 92 5.74 2.85 -20.58
CA PHE A 92 6.35 2.12 -19.48
C PHE A 92 5.41 2.05 -18.27
N ARG A 93 4.73 3.15 -17.93
CA ARG A 93 3.72 3.17 -16.86
C ARG A 93 2.55 2.23 -17.15
N PHE A 94 2.09 2.18 -18.40
CA PHE A 94 1.06 1.23 -18.81
C PHE A 94 1.52 -0.22 -18.60
N PHE A 95 2.71 -0.58 -19.11
CA PHE A 95 3.24 -1.94 -18.93
C PHE A 95 3.48 -2.28 -17.47
N LEU A 96 3.90 -1.32 -16.65
CA LEU A 96 4.05 -1.50 -15.21
C LEU A 96 2.70 -1.81 -14.56
N LEU A 97 1.65 -1.03 -14.85
CA LEU A 97 0.29 -1.26 -14.36
C LEU A 97 -0.23 -2.64 -14.79
N PHE A 98 -0.06 -2.98 -16.06
CA PHE A 98 -0.48 -4.26 -16.64
C PHE A 98 0.23 -5.44 -15.95
N THR A 99 1.56 -5.40 -15.86
CA THR A 99 2.36 -6.47 -15.26
C THR A 99 2.06 -6.62 -13.77
N GLN A 100 1.88 -5.53 -13.03
CA GLN A 100 1.46 -5.58 -11.63
C GLN A 100 0.11 -6.27 -11.48
N PHE A 101 -0.89 -5.89 -12.27
CA PHE A 101 -2.22 -6.47 -12.21
C PHE A 101 -2.20 -7.99 -12.44
N PHE A 102 -1.58 -8.45 -13.52
CA PHE A 102 -1.50 -9.87 -13.83
C PHE A 102 -0.58 -10.65 -12.88
N PHE A 103 0.49 -10.04 -12.38
CA PHE A 103 1.31 -10.63 -11.32
C PHE A 103 0.46 -10.91 -10.07
N ILE A 104 -0.39 -9.96 -9.65
CA ILE A 104 -1.27 -10.15 -8.49
C ILE A 104 -2.31 -11.25 -8.74
N LEU A 105 -2.95 -11.30 -9.92
CA LEU A 105 -3.88 -12.39 -10.26
C LEU A 105 -3.20 -13.78 -10.17
N GLY A 106 -1.97 -13.87 -10.69
CA GLY A 106 -1.14 -15.07 -10.61
C GLY A 106 -0.76 -15.43 -9.17
N ALA A 107 -0.30 -14.45 -8.40
CA ALA A 107 0.07 -14.59 -7.01
C ALA A 107 -1.10 -15.11 -6.15
N VAL A 108 -2.29 -14.54 -6.31
CA VAL A 108 -3.50 -15.00 -5.60
C VAL A 108 -3.90 -16.40 -6.02
N SER A 109 -3.75 -16.75 -7.30
CA SER A 109 -3.98 -18.11 -7.80
C SER A 109 -3.02 -19.13 -7.17
N SER A 110 -1.79 -18.73 -6.83
CA SER A 110 -0.83 -19.63 -6.21
C SER A 110 -1.14 -20.02 -4.75
N LEU A 111 -2.00 -19.26 -4.05
CA LEU A 111 -2.41 -19.55 -2.68
C LEU A 111 -3.30 -20.80 -2.61
N LYS A 112 -2.93 -21.75 -1.74
CA LYS A 112 -3.65 -23.01 -1.53
C LYS A 112 -4.39 -23.07 -0.19
N THR A 113 -3.85 -22.44 0.84
CA THR A 113 -4.41 -22.51 2.21
C THR A 113 -4.48 -21.14 2.88
N ARG A 114 -5.29 -21.06 3.93
CA ARG A 114 -5.39 -19.85 4.78
C ARG A 114 -4.08 -19.56 5.51
N ASP A 115 -3.37 -20.60 5.91
CA ASP A 115 -2.06 -20.49 6.55
C ASP A 115 -1.01 -19.83 5.65
N GLU A 116 -1.10 -20.06 4.33
CA GLU A 116 -0.22 -19.38 3.38
C GLU A 116 -0.49 -17.88 3.33
N LEU A 117 -1.76 -17.47 3.34
CA LEU A 117 -2.12 -16.05 3.41
C LEU A 117 -1.66 -15.41 4.73
N ILE A 118 -1.85 -16.07 5.87
CA ILE A 118 -1.28 -15.60 7.15
C ILE A 118 0.26 -15.53 7.07
N SER A 119 0.90 -16.49 6.42
CA SER A 119 2.35 -16.50 6.24
C SER A 119 2.84 -15.31 5.41
N THR A 120 2.09 -14.90 4.37
CA THR A 120 2.40 -13.66 3.63
C THR A 120 2.33 -12.44 4.54
N LEU A 121 1.30 -12.31 5.40
CA LEU A 121 1.20 -11.22 6.37
C LEU A 121 2.37 -11.22 7.36
N LYS A 122 2.80 -12.40 7.85
CA LYS A 122 3.98 -12.53 8.71
C LYS A 122 5.24 -12.04 8.01
N ILE A 123 5.46 -12.47 6.77
CA ILE A 123 6.63 -12.06 5.98
C ILE A 123 6.62 -10.56 5.72
N TYR A 124 5.45 -9.97 5.45
CA TYR A 124 5.30 -8.52 5.31
C TYR A 124 5.71 -7.78 6.60
N LEU A 125 5.20 -8.23 7.76
CA LEU A 125 5.53 -7.63 9.06
C LEU A 125 7.02 -7.79 9.42
N ILE A 126 7.61 -8.96 9.16
CA ILE A 126 9.04 -9.19 9.38
C ILE A 126 9.86 -8.25 8.50
N SER A 127 9.55 -8.16 7.21
CA SER A 127 10.29 -7.33 6.26
C SER A 127 10.15 -5.85 6.60
N TYR A 128 8.96 -5.41 7.03
CA TYR A 128 8.76 -4.06 7.57
C TYR A 128 9.57 -3.83 8.84
N SER A 129 9.65 -4.79 9.76
CA SER A 129 10.45 -4.66 10.99
C SER A 129 11.95 -4.52 10.71
N ILE A 130 12.45 -5.22 9.68
CA ILE A 130 13.83 -5.09 9.19
C ILE A 130 14.05 -3.68 8.64
N SER A 131 13.15 -3.23 7.76
CA SER A 131 13.18 -1.87 7.20
C SER A 131 13.16 -0.80 8.29
N LEU A 132 12.30 -0.97 9.29
CA LEU A 132 12.17 -0.09 10.46
C LEU A 132 13.48 -0.04 11.28
N ALA A 133 14.08 -1.20 11.57
CA ALA A 133 15.33 -1.27 12.32
C ALA A 133 16.48 -0.55 11.59
N ILE A 134 16.64 -0.83 10.29
CA ILE A 134 17.64 -0.15 9.44
C ILE A 134 17.38 1.35 9.41
N GLY A 135 16.12 1.76 9.26
CA GLY A 135 15.73 3.17 9.30
C GLY A 135 16.10 3.87 10.60
N TYR A 136 15.92 3.23 11.75
CA TYR A 136 16.36 3.81 13.03
C TYR A 136 17.88 3.90 13.14
N CYS A 137 18.63 2.89 12.68
CA CYS A 137 20.09 2.97 12.62
C CYS A 137 20.56 4.16 11.78
N PHE A 138 19.95 4.36 10.61
CA PHE A 138 20.22 5.50 9.72
C PHE A 138 19.83 6.84 10.34
N TYR A 139 18.63 6.92 10.92
CA TYR A 139 18.12 8.15 11.51
C TYR A 139 18.97 8.59 12.70
N ILE A 140 19.25 7.68 13.63
CA ILE A 140 20.09 7.94 14.81
C ILE A 140 21.52 8.24 14.36
N GLY A 141 22.07 7.45 13.43
CA GLY A 141 23.42 7.64 12.89
C GLY A 141 23.60 9.02 12.24
N TYR A 142 22.59 9.53 11.54
CA TYR A 142 22.61 10.87 10.98
C TYR A 142 22.67 11.96 12.05
N TYR A 143 21.80 11.90 13.06
CA TYR A 143 21.80 12.89 14.14
C TYR A 143 23.04 12.82 15.06
N LEU A 144 23.66 11.64 15.18
CA LEU A 144 24.96 11.46 15.84
C LEU A 144 26.16 11.83 14.96
N LYS A 145 25.94 12.28 13.71
CA LYS A 145 26.99 12.58 12.72
C LYS A 145 27.88 11.39 12.34
N ILE A 146 27.38 10.17 12.53
CA ILE A 146 28.05 8.91 12.14
C ILE A 146 27.74 8.57 10.68
N VAL A 147 26.50 8.82 10.24
CA VAL A 147 26.05 8.51 8.87
C VAL A 147 25.80 9.82 8.11
N PRO A 148 26.62 10.16 7.11
CA PRO A 148 26.38 11.35 6.29
C PRO A 148 25.11 11.21 5.43
N LEU A 149 24.51 12.35 5.08
CA LEU A 149 23.30 12.40 4.25
C LEU A 149 23.48 11.71 2.89
N SER A 150 24.67 11.81 2.30
CA SER A 150 25.01 11.19 1.02
C SER A 150 24.95 9.66 1.03
N ILE A 151 25.08 9.03 2.20
CA ILE A 151 24.85 7.58 2.35
C ILE A 151 23.35 7.30 2.43
N LEU A 152 22.58 8.13 3.15
CA LEU A 152 21.13 7.97 3.25
C LEU A 152 20.43 8.10 1.90
N ASP A 153 20.90 9.03 1.06
CA ASP A 153 20.37 9.26 -0.29
C ASP A 153 20.50 8.03 -1.20
N ARG A 154 21.40 7.11 -0.89
CA ARG A 154 21.56 5.84 -1.63
C ARG A 154 20.47 4.83 -1.32
N PHE A 155 19.85 4.94 -0.14
CA PHE A 155 18.93 3.96 0.41
C PHE A 155 17.49 4.48 0.53
N SER A 156 17.26 5.76 0.22
CA SER A 156 15.95 6.39 0.15
C SER A 156 15.57 6.65 -1.31
N VAL A 157 14.28 6.76 -1.61
CA VAL A 157 13.85 7.22 -2.95
C VAL A 157 14.11 8.72 -3.09
N LEU A 158 13.83 9.45 -2.00
CA LEU A 158 14.06 10.88 -1.88
C LEU A 158 14.19 11.25 -0.41
N THR A 159 15.38 11.66 0.01
CA THR A 159 15.60 12.25 1.33
C THR A 159 14.94 13.61 1.40
N GLN A 160 14.11 13.82 2.42
CA GLN A 160 13.36 15.05 2.60
C GLN A 160 13.40 15.49 4.05
N PHE A 161 13.35 16.80 4.28
CA PHE A 161 13.17 17.37 5.59
C PHE A 161 11.74 17.89 5.73
N GLY A 162 11.10 17.58 6.86
CA GLY A 162 9.80 18.11 7.25
C GLY A 162 9.96 18.83 8.58
N PHE A 163 9.61 20.11 8.64
CA PHE A 163 9.79 20.94 9.84
C PHE A 163 11.24 20.91 10.39
N SER A 164 12.21 20.99 9.49
CA SER A 164 13.67 20.91 9.80
C SER A 164 14.14 19.58 10.40
N ILE A 165 13.29 18.55 10.37
CA ILE A 165 13.60 17.19 10.83
C ILE A 165 13.68 16.28 9.61
N LEU A 166 14.65 15.38 9.59
CA LEU A 166 14.76 14.37 8.53
C LEU A 166 13.50 13.51 8.51
N ARG A 167 12.86 13.31 7.36
CA ARG A 167 11.67 12.46 7.26
C ARG A 167 12.06 10.98 7.26
N PHE A 168 11.45 10.20 8.14
CA PHE A 168 11.73 8.77 8.26
C PHE A 168 11.16 7.99 7.08
N SER A 169 12.01 7.33 6.28
CA SER A 169 11.59 6.66 5.04
C SER A 169 12.58 5.61 4.49
N PRO A 170 13.08 4.67 5.32
CA PRO A 170 14.04 3.67 4.86
C PRO A 170 13.49 2.88 3.67
N GLY A 171 14.25 2.84 2.56
CA GLY A 171 13.88 2.10 1.37
C GLY A 171 12.69 2.65 0.58
N SER A 172 12.15 3.82 0.90
CA SER A 172 10.94 4.29 0.23
C SER A 172 10.90 5.82 0.15
N TYR A 173 9.83 6.32 -0.45
CA TYR A 173 9.48 7.74 -0.40
C TYR A 173 8.73 8.02 0.91
N PRO A 174 8.98 9.13 1.63
CA PRO A 174 8.31 9.41 2.91
C PRO A 174 6.78 9.30 2.92
N ASN A 175 6.12 9.71 1.84
CA ASN A 175 4.66 9.59 1.76
C ASN A 175 4.22 8.12 1.67
N GLU A 176 4.96 7.30 0.93
CA GLU A 176 4.68 5.86 0.86
C GLU A 176 5.02 5.16 2.17
N TYR A 177 6.18 5.43 2.75
CA TYR A 177 6.57 4.82 4.03
C TYR A 177 5.58 5.17 5.14
N GLY A 178 5.04 6.40 5.13
CA GLY A 178 3.98 6.82 6.04
C GLY A 178 2.72 5.96 5.91
N ILE A 179 2.25 5.69 4.69
CA ILE A 179 1.04 4.87 4.49
C ILE A 179 1.28 3.39 4.79
N VAL A 180 2.48 2.87 4.51
CA VAL A 180 2.89 1.51 4.92
C VAL A 180 2.90 1.41 6.45
N SER A 181 3.46 2.40 7.13
CA SER A 181 3.50 2.45 8.60
C SER A 181 2.08 2.52 9.19
N SER A 182 1.17 3.30 8.58
CA SER A 182 -0.25 3.36 8.95
C SER A 182 -0.95 2.01 8.82
N PHE A 183 -0.70 1.29 7.72
CA PHE A 183 -1.24 -0.05 7.51
C PHE A 183 -0.68 -1.06 8.52
N VAL A 184 0.64 -1.04 8.80
CA VAL A 184 1.24 -1.91 9.82
C VAL A 184 0.71 -1.60 11.21
N LEU A 185 0.60 -0.33 11.60
CA LEU A 185 -0.03 0.08 12.86
C LEU A 185 -1.46 -0.46 12.98
N SER A 186 -2.20 -0.48 11.88
CA SER A 186 -3.56 -1.02 11.84
C SER A 186 -3.57 -2.52 12.15
N ILE A 187 -2.66 -3.29 11.56
CA ILE A 187 -2.50 -4.73 11.85
C ILE A 187 -2.10 -4.95 13.32
N LEU A 188 -1.12 -4.20 13.81
CA LEU A 188 -0.65 -4.30 15.20
C LEU A 188 -1.78 -3.94 16.19
N THR A 189 -2.60 -2.93 15.86
CA THR A 189 -3.78 -2.54 16.63
C THR A 189 -4.78 -3.70 16.73
N ILE A 190 -5.10 -4.33 15.60
CA ILE A 190 -6.00 -5.50 15.56
C ILE A 190 -5.42 -6.64 16.43
N LEU A 191 -4.13 -6.95 16.28
CA LEU A 191 -3.45 -8.01 17.06
C LEU A 191 -3.45 -7.74 18.57
N ILE A 192 -3.27 -6.49 18.99
CA ILE A 192 -3.29 -6.07 20.40
C ILE A 192 -4.70 -6.24 20.98
N PHE A 193 -5.74 -5.83 20.26
CA PHE A 193 -7.11 -5.80 20.78
C PHE A 193 -7.83 -7.14 20.72
N GLU A 194 -7.65 -7.93 19.67
CA GLU A 194 -8.43 -9.16 19.49
C GLU A 194 -7.98 -10.32 20.37
N LYS A 195 -6.88 -10.18 21.13
CA LYS A 195 -6.25 -11.27 21.92
C LYS A 195 -5.94 -12.55 21.10
N ASN A 196 -6.11 -12.50 19.77
CA ASN A 196 -5.95 -13.62 18.84
C ASN A 196 -4.49 -13.77 18.39
N GLN A 197 -3.60 -14.00 19.36
CA GLN A 197 -2.18 -14.28 19.10
C GLN A 197 -1.95 -15.63 18.39
N ARG A 198 -3.00 -16.43 18.20
CA ARG A 198 -2.97 -17.69 17.46
C ARG A 198 -2.47 -17.50 16.01
N PHE A 199 -2.85 -16.41 15.35
CA PHE A 199 -2.50 -16.20 13.94
C PHE A 199 -1.05 -15.78 13.77
N ILE A 200 -0.58 -14.85 14.60
CA ILE A 200 0.79 -14.31 14.58
C ILE A 200 1.34 -14.41 16.00
N PRO A 201 2.10 -15.47 16.33
CA PRO A 201 2.52 -15.77 17.69
C PRO A 201 3.68 -14.85 18.10
N VAL A 202 3.35 -13.63 18.51
CA VAL A 202 4.29 -12.63 19.01
C VAL A 202 3.95 -12.34 20.47
N ARG A 203 4.97 -12.39 21.34
CA ARG A 203 4.82 -12.06 22.77
C ARG A 203 4.29 -10.63 22.92
N LYS A 204 3.34 -10.39 23.82
CA LYS A 204 2.72 -9.06 24.01
C LYS A 204 3.72 -7.91 24.18
N PRO A 205 4.78 -8.02 25.00
CA PRO A 205 5.76 -6.94 25.14
C PRO A 205 6.44 -6.58 23.81
N LEU A 206 6.77 -7.58 23.00
CA LEU A 206 7.37 -7.38 21.68
C LEU A 206 6.38 -6.70 20.72
N LEU A 207 5.10 -7.07 20.80
CA LEU A 207 4.04 -6.43 20.00
C LEU A 207 3.86 -4.95 20.36
N TYR A 208 3.87 -4.61 21.66
CA TYR A 208 3.83 -3.21 22.10
C TYR A 208 5.08 -2.43 21.72
N SER A 209 6.26 -3.04 21.85
CA SER A 209 7.52 -2.41 21.39
C SER A 209 7.48 -2.13 19.89
N PHE A 210 7.05 -3.12 19.10
CA PHE A 210 6.92 -2.96 17.65
C PHE A 210 5.88 -1.88 17.29
N PHE A 211 4.74 -1.84 18.00
CA PHE A 211 3.74 -0.78 17.83
C PHE A 211 4.33 0.60 18.12
N THR A 212 5.02 0.77 19.26
CA THR A 212 5.62 2.05 19.65
C THR A 212 6.68 2.51 18.65
N LEU A 213 7.58 1.62 18.23
CA LEU A 213 8.61 1.94 17.24
C LEU A 213 7.99 2.30 15.87
N THR A 214 6.95 1.58 15.46
CA THR A 214 6.21 1.88 14.22
C THR A 214 5.49 3.22 14.35
N PHE A 215 4.91 3.53 15.51
CA PHE A 215 4.17 4.77 15.75
C PHE A 215 5.08 5.99 15.73
N ILE A 216 6.27 5.89 16.34
CA ILE A 216 7.28 6.95 16.28
C ILE A 216 7.73 7.15 14.82
N ALA A 217 8.07 6.08 14.09
CA ALA A 217 8.46 6.17 12.68
C ALA A 217 7.36 6.79 11.82
N PHE A 218 6.11 6.39 12.05
CA PHE A 218 4.92 6.97 11.44
C PHE A 218 4.85 8.48 11.65
N LEU A 219 5.01 8.98 12.89
CA LEU A 219 5.06 10.42 13.18
C LEU A 219 6.24 11.14 12.52
N LEU A 220 7.40 10.46 12.43
CA LEU A 220 8.60 10.99 11.78
C LEU A 220 8.50 10.99 10.24
N THR A 221 7.54 10.28 9.65
CA THR A 221 7.30 10.37 8.20
C THR A 221 6.70 11.70 7.78
N THR A 222 6.08 12.44 8.70
CA THR A 222 5.37 13.71 8.46
C THR A 222 4.35 13.68 7.31
N THR A 223 3.71 12.52 7.08
CA THR A 223 2.77 12.30 5.97
C THR A 223 1.32 12.48 6.42
N ARG A 224 0.75 13.66 6.21
CA ARG A 224 -0.63 14.01 6.63
C ARG A 224 -1.69 13.00 6.17
N ALA A 225 -1.59 12.55 4.93
CA ALA A 225 -2.52 11.57 4.34
C ALA A 225 -2.52 10.23 5.11
N ALA A 226 -1.35 9.79 5.58
CA ALA A 226 -1.22 8.57 6.37
C ALA A 226 -1.82 8.74 7.78
N TYR A 227 -1.77 9.95 8.34
CA TYR A 227 -2.38 10.26 9.63
C TYR A 227 -3.90 10.17 9.56
N LEU A 228 -4.47 10.80 8.53
CA LEU A 228 -5.89 10.73 8.26
C LEU A 228 -6.34 9.30 7.98
N SER A 229 -5.57 8.54 7.18
CA SER A 229 -5.92 7.16 6.87
C SER A 229 -5.90 6.27 8.11
N PHE A 230 -4.90 6.43 9.00
CA PHE A 230 -4.84 5.68 10.26
C PHE A 230 -6.02 6.04 11.16
N ALA A 231 -6.36 7.32 11.27
CA ALA A 231 -7.51 7.79 12.05
C ALA A 231 -8.83 7.17 11.55
N LEU A 232 -9.02 7.08 10.23
CA LEU A 232 -10.19 6.42 9.63
C LEU A 232 -10.21 4.92 9.91
N VAL A 233 -9.06 4.24 9.90
CA VAL A 233 -8.99 2.83 10.31
C VAL A 233 -9.32 2.65 11.78
N LEU A 234 -8.80 3.51 12.66
CA LEU A 234 -9.13 3.49 14.08
C LEU A 234 -10.63 3.71 14.29
N LEU A 235 -11.24 4.69 13.60
CA LEU A 235 -12.68 4.91 13.63
C LEU A 235 -13.43 3.65 13.18
N TYR A 236 -13.03 3.03 12.07
CA TYR A 236 -13.62 1.77 11.60
C TYR A 236 -13.52 0.64 12.64
N LEU A 237 -12.34 0.42 13.22
CA LEU A 237 -12.12 -0.63 14.22
C LEU A 237 -12.91 -0.35 15.50
N LEU A 238 -12.96 0.91 15.92
CA LEU A 238 -13.73 1.34 17.07
C LEU A 238 -15.22 1.07 16.82
N LEU A 239 -15.79 1.51 15.68
CA LEU A 239 -17.22 1.35 15.34
C LEU A 239 -17.64 -0.12 15.28
N ARG A 240 -16.69 -1.02 15.01
CA ARG A 240 -16.90 -2.48 15.02
C ARG A 240 -16.65 -3.13 16.38
N SER A 241 -16.12 -2.39 17.35
CA SER A 241 -15.88 -2.89 18.70
C SER A 241 -17.10 -2.66 19.59
N LYS A 242 -17.49 -3.67 20.38
CA LYS A 242 -18.57 -3.52 21.38
C LYS A 242 -18.26 -2.48 22.46
N ASN A 243 -16.97 -2.17 22.66
CA ASN A 243 -16.48 -1.26 23.71
C ASN A 243 -15.95 0.07 23.14
N PHE A 244 -16.52 0.53 22.02
CA PHE A 244 -16.13 1.74 21.28
C PHE A 244 -15.68 2.89 22.20
N PHE A 245 -16.59 3.31 23.09
CA PHE A 245 -16.40 4.51 23.90
C PHE A 245 -15.22 4.37 24.87
N ARG A 246 -15.08 3.20 25.50
CA ARG A 246 -13.97 2.94 26.44
C ARG A 246 -12.63 2.87 25.73
N ALA A 247 -12.57 2.26 24.54
CA ALA A 247 -11.34 2.17 23.77
C ALA A 247 -10.91 3.55 23.23
N PHE A 248 -11.85 4.33 22.70
CA PHE A 248 -11.62 5.69 22.24
C PHE A 248 -11.12 6.59 23.38
N LEU A 249 -11.80 6.58 24.53
CA LEU A 249 -11.40 7.38 25.68
C LEU A 249 -9.97 7.07 26.15
N LYS A 250 -9.60 5.78 26.23
CA LYS A 250 -8.23 5.36 26.60
C LYS A 250 -7.19 5.85 25.60
N LEU A 251 -7.47 5.76 24.30
CA LEU A 251 -6.56 6.22 23.27
C LEU A 251 -6.38 7.74 23.28
N SER A 252 -7.47 8.48 23.44
CA SER A 252 -7.47 9.94 23.53
C SER A 252 -6.69 10.43 24.75
N ILE A 253 -6.90 9.81 25.92
CA ILE A 253 -6.14 10.09 27.15
C ILE A 253 -4.66 9.80 26.92
N PHE A 254 -4.32 8.61 26.41
CA PHE A 254 -2.93 8.24 26.15
C PHE A 254 -2.22 9.20 25.20
N THR A 255 -2.87 9.56 24.09
CA THR A 255 -2.31 10.48 23.09
C THR A 255 -2.10 11.87 23.67
N THR A 256 -3.06 12.36 24.45
CA THR A 256 -2.96 13.66 25.13
C THR A 256 -1.81 13.66 26.14
N CYS A 257 -1.72 12.63 26.99
CA CYS A 257 -0.61 12.49 27.94
C CYS A 257 0.75 12.44 27.24
N LEU A 258 0.85 11.68 26.15
CA LEU A 258 2.08 11.59 25.34
C LEU A 258 2.46 12.95 24.74
N PHE A 259 1.51 13.68 24.17
CA PHE A 259 1.79 15.00 23.57
C PHE A 259 2.16 16.04 24.61
N THR A 260 1.52 16.02 25.78
CA THR A 260 1.89 16.87 26.92
C THR A 260 3.30 16.53 27.42
N PHE A 261 3.61 15.24 27.56
CA PHE A 261 4.94 14.77 27.95
C PHE A 261 6.02 15.19 26.94
N LEU A 262 5.79 15.01 25.63
CA LEU A 262 6.73 15.45 24.60
C LEU A 262 6.92 16.98 24.58
N SER A 263 5.85 17.73 24.87
CA SER A 263 5.91 19.19 24.98
C SER A 263 6.83 19.67 26.10
N PHE A 264 7.01 18.86 27.16
CA PHE A 264 7.98 19.13 28.23
C PHE A 264 9.43 19.15 27.71
N PHE A 265 9.76 18.35 26.69
CA PHE A 265 11.10 18.28 26.08
C PHE A 265 11.31 19.32 24.96
N LYS A 266 10.57 20.44 24.98
CA LYS A 266 10.56 21.46 23.91
C LYS A 266 10.08 20.96 22.55
N PHE A 267 9.68 19.70 22.42
CA PHE A 267 8.98 19.16 21.24
C PHE A 267 7.49 19.47 21.36
N ASN A 268 7.10 20.72 21.07
CA ASN A 268 5.71 21.11 21.10
C ASN A 268 4.95 20.50 19.90
N MET A 269 4.48 19.26 20.07
CA MET A 269 3.74 18.52 19.05
C MET A 269 2.48 19.26 18.62
N PHE A 270 1.81 19.98 19.53
CA PHE A 270 0.66 20.82 19.19
C PHE A 270 1.05 21.96 18.25
N LYS A 271 2.20 22.61 18.46
CA LYS A 271 2.72 23.64 17.55
C LYS A 271 3.10 23.04 16.20
N ILE A 272 3.72 21.86 16.15
CA ILE A 272 4.05 21.18 14.89
C ILE A 272 2.77 20.83 14.12
N LEU A 273 1.77 20.26 14.79
CA LEU A 273 0.47 19.95 14.21
C LEU A 273 -0.22 21.24 13.74
N LYS A 274 -0.30 22.28 14.59
CA LYS A 274 -0.91 23.57 14.24
C LYS A 274 -0.17 24.25 13.08
N ALA A 275 1.16 24.19 13.02
CA ALA A 275 1.94 24.72 11.91
C ALA A 275 1.72 23.91 10.62
N GLY A 276 1.62 22.58 10.73
CA GLY A 276 1.29 21.71 9.61
C GLY A 276 -0.10 21.97 9.05
N PHE A 277 -1.11 22.16 9.90
CA PHE A 277 -2.48 22.46 9.47
C PHE A 277 -2.71 23.94 9.12
N GLY A 278 -1.94 24.86 9.72
CA GLY A 278 -2.09 26.31 9.61
C GLY A 278 -1.25 26.96 8.51
N GLN A 279 -0.56 26.19 7.66
CA GLN A 279 0.08 26.74 6.46
C GLN A 279 -0.99 27.40 5.58
N LYS A 280 -0.84 28.70 5.30
CA LYS A 280 -1.75 29.46 4.44
C LYS A 280 -1.90 28.75 3.09
N MET A 281 -3.12 28.75 2.52
CA MET A 281 -3.41 28.05 1.26
C MET A 281 -2.46 28.42 0.11
N HIS A 282 -1.94 29.66 0.07
CA HIS A 282 -1.04 30.14 -0.98
C HIS A 282 0.46 29.82 -0.76
N GLN A 283 0.85 29.24 0.37
CA GLN A 283 2.26 28.99 0.72
C GLN A 283 2.53 27.53 1.10
N GLY A 284 1.57 26.63 0.85
CA GLY A 284 1.65 25.23 1.24
C GLY A 284 1.33 24.29 0.09
N SER A 285 1.65 23.01 0.29
CA SER A 285 1.42 21.93 -0.67
C SER A 285 -0.02 21.79 -1.16
N LEU A 286 -1.01 22.39 -0.48
CA LEU A 286 -2.40 22.41 -0.91
C LEU A 286 -2.63 23.39 -2.06
N GLY A 287 -2.03 24.58 -2.03
CA GLY A 287 -2.18 25.58 -3.09
C GLY A 287 -1.62 25.10 -4.42
N GLU A 288 -0.42 24.52 -4.39
CA GLU A 288 0.21 23.89 -5.57
C GLU A 288 -0.67 22.76 -6.14
N ARG A 289 -1.31 21.96 -5.28
CA ARG A 289 -2.24 20.90 -5.71
C ARG A 289 -3.48 21.47 -6.36
N LEU A 290 -4.10 22.48 -5.77
CA LEU A 290 -5.28 23.15 -6.36
C LEU A 290 -4.96 23.75 -7.72
N GLN A 291 -3.80 24.41 -7.85
CA GLN A 291 -3.34 24.92 -9.14
C GLN A 291 -3.13 23.79 -10.16
N THR A 292 -2.48 22.69 -9.74
CA THR A 292 -2.26 21.52 -10.60
C THR A 292 -3.58 20.86 -11.00
N TRP A 293 -4.56 20.80 -10.10
CA TRP A 293 -5.90 20.30 -10.39
C TRP A 293 -6.62 21.17 -11.41
N ASN A 294 -6.52 22.49 -11.29
CA ASN A 294 -7.11 23.41 -12.27
C ASN A 294 -6.46 23.24 -13.64
N VAL A 295 -5.12 23.17 -13.72
CA VAL A 295 -4.43 22.93 -15.00
C VAL A 295 -4.84 21.58 -15.61
N ALA A 296 -4.92 20.53 -14.80
CA ALA A 296 -5.38 19.22 -15.24
C ALA A 296 -6.84 19.23 -15.74
N LEU A 297 -7.70 19.98 -15.05
CA LEU A 297 -9.10 20.16 -15.42
C LEU A 297 -9.24 20.94 -16.74
N GLU A 298 -8.50 22.03 -16.93
CA GLU A 298 -8.54 22.80 -18.19
C GLU A 298 -8.11 21.92 -19.37
N ARG A 299 -7.05 21.11 -19.22
CA ARG A 299 -6.66 20.14 -20.25
C ARG A 299 -7.74 19.08 -20.49
N ALA A 300 -8.38 18.59 -19.43
CA ALA A 300 -9.46 17.60 -19.55
C ALA A 300 -10.70 18.17 -20.28
N LYS A 301 -10.95 19.49 -20.21
CA LYS A 301 -12.04 20.13 -20.96
C LYS A 301 -11.81 20.13 -22.47
N GLU A 302 -10.58 20.04 -22.94
CA GLU A 302 -10.26 19.93 -24.37
C GLU A 302 -10.67 18.55 -24.94
N SER A 303 -10.72 17.51 -24.09
CA SER A 303 -11.09 16.15 -24.48
C SER A 303 -11.87 15.44 -23.35
N PRO A 304 -13.12 15.85 -23.08
CA PRO A 304 -13.87 15.35 -21.93
C PRO A 304 -14.29 13.88 -22.07
N ILE A 305 -14.48 13.43 -23.32
CA ILE A 305 -14.94 12.07 -23.63
C ILE A 305 -13.77 11.08 -23.59
N TRP A 306 -12.65 11.41 -24.23
CA TRP A 306 -11.50 10.52 -24.40
C TRP A 306 -10.39 10.73 -23.36
N GLY A 307 -10.47 11.82 -22.61
CA GLY A 307 -9.43 12.23 -21.68
C GLY A 307 -8.22 12.83 -22.40
N THR A 308 -7.26 13.22 -21.59
CA THR A 308 -5.96 13.77 -21.99
C THR A 308 -4.93 12.68 -22.30
N GLY A 309 -5.30 11.42 -22.08
CA GLY A 309 -4.48 10.26 -22.34
C GLY A 309 -3.83 9.64 -21.10
N PHE A 310 -3.70 8.32 -21.08
CA PHE A 310 -3.18 7.59 -19.92
C PHE A 310 -1.77 8.07 -19.52
N ALA A 311 -1.56 8.33 -18.24
CA ALA A 311 -0.31 8.83 -17.67
C ALA A 311 0.23 10.15 -18.28
N SER A 312 -0.60 10.95 -18.96
CA SER A 312 -0.18 12.22 -19.57
C SER A 312 -0.17 13.40 -18.59
N ILE A 313 -0.88 13.28 -17.47
CA ILE A 313 -0.96 14.31 -16.43
C ILE A 313 -0.10 13.90 -15.24
N THR A 314 0.75 14.82 -14.80
CA THR A 314 1.68 14.59 -13.69
C THR A 314 1.27 15.41 -12.47
N ASN A 315 1.77 15.02 -11.30
CA ASN A 315 1.71 15.84 -10.08
C ASN A 315 0.31 16.23 -9.58
N VAL A 316 -0.77 15.61 -10.08
CA VAL A 316 -2.14 15.84 -9.58
C VAL A 316 -2.24 15.46 -8.10
N HIS A 317 -1.45 14.49 -7.61
CA HIS A 317 -1.54 14.03 -6.21
C HIS A 317 -2.98 13.69 -5.79
N ASN A 318 -3.78 13.15 -6.70
CA ASN A 318 -5.10 12.59 -6.47
C ASN A 318 -5.36 11.60 -7.61
N VAL A 319 -5.28 10.30 -7.32
CA VAL A 319 -5.41 9.24 -8.34
C VAL A 319 -6.81 9.26 -8.97
N TYR A 320 -7.85 9.64 -8.23
CA TYR A 320 -9.21 9.68 -8.77
C TYR A 320 -9.34 10.76 -9.83
N PHE A 321 -8.86 11.98 -9.54
CA PHE A 321 -8.83 13.06 -10.52
C PHE A 321 -7.89 12.74 -11.68
N GLN A 322 -6.71 12.17 -11.39
CA GLN A 322 -5.77 11.77 -12.42
C GLN A 322 -6.41 10.77 -13.39
N LEU A 323 -6.97 9.66 -12.91
CA LEU A 323 -7.62 8.67 -13.76
C LEU A 323 -8.83 9.25 -14.50
N LEU A 324 -9.64 10.09 -13.84
CA LEU A 324 -10.78 10.76 -14.49
C LEU A 324 -10.34 11.63 -15.67
N PHE A 325 -9.31 12.45 -15.48
CA PHE A 325 -8.83 13.40 -16.50
C PHE A 325 -8.00 12.72 -17.60
N GLU A 326 -7.25 11.66 -17.27
CA GLU A 326 -6.45 10.90 -18.23
C GLU A 326 -7.32 9.97 -19.09
N LEU A 327 -8.34 9.32 -18.50
CA LEU A 327 -9.19 8.35 -19.19
C LEU A 327 -10.47 8.94 -19.80
N GLY A 328 -10.83 10.16 -19.43
CA GLY A 328 -12.09 10.78 -19.84
C GLY A 328 -13.33 10.05 -19.34
N ALA A 329 -14.50 10.47 -19.82
CA ALA A 329 -15.77 9.87 -19.43
C ALA A 329 -15.86 8.38 -19.80
N ILE A 330 -15.41 8.00 -21.01
CA ILE A 330 -15.51 6.61 -21.49
C ILE A 330 -14.61 5.68 -20.67
N GLY A 331 -13.32 6.00 -20.56
CA GLY A 331 -12.40 5.12 -19.84
C GLY A 331 -12.71 5.06 -18.33
N THR A 332 -13.23 6.15 -17.74
CA THR A 332 -13.73 6.15 -16.36
C THR A 332 -14.95 5.26 -16.18
N LEU A 333 -15.91 5.30 -17.12
CA LEU A 333 -17.08 4.42 -17.09
C LEU A 333 -16.66 2.95 -17.19
N ILE A 334 -15.75 2.62 -18.11
CA ILE A 334 -15.18 1.27 -18.24
C ILE A 334 -14.55 0.84 -16.91
N LEU A 335 -13.72 1.69 -16.30
CA LEU A 335 -13.07 1.43 -15.01
C LEU A 335 -14.10 1.12 -13.91
N ILE A 336 -15.12 1.96 -13.75
CA ILE A 336 -16.16 1.81 -12.73
C ILE A 336 -16.95 0.52 -12.96
N LEU A 337 -17.35 0.23 -14.20
CA LEU A 337 -18.09 -0.98 -14.54
C LEU A 337 -17.25 -2.25 -14.30
N SER A 338 -15.98 -2.26 -14.70
CA SER A 338 -15.06 -3.38 -14.43
C SER A 338 -14.94 -3.66 -12.93
N PHE A 339 -14.78 -2.62 -12.10
CA PHE A 339 -14.73 -2.77 -10.65
C PHE A 339 -16.06 -3.22 -10.05
N LEU A 340 -17.18 -2.66 -10.51
CA LEU A 340 -18.52 -3.02 -10.03
C LEU A 340 -18.85 -4.48 -10.33
N ILE A 341 -18.62 -4.94 -11.58
CA ILE A 341 -18.87 -6.33 -11.97
C ILE A 341 -17.94 -7.26 -11.19
N ALA A 342 -16.64 -6.94 -11.11
CA ALA A 342 -15.71 -7.74 -10.32
C ALA A 342 -16.10 -7.83 -8.85
N PHE A 343 -16.64 -6.75 -8.27
CA PHE A 343 -17.15 -6.71 -6.91
C PHE A 343 -18.42 -7.57 -6.74
N LEU A 344 -19.38 -7.48 -7.66
CA LEU A 344 -20.63 -8.27 -7.61
C LEU A 344 -20.34 -9.77 -7.75
N GLU A 345 -19.49 -10.16 -8.71
CA GLU A 345 -19.04 -11.55 -8.86
C GLU A 345 -18.33 -12.09 -7.60
N SER A 346 -17.67 -11.19 -6.88
CA SER A 346 -16.90 -11.51 -5.69
C SER A 346 -17.77 -11.65 -4.43
N THR A 347 -18.76 -10.77 -4.26
CA THR A 347 -19.63 -10.71 -3.08
C THR A 347 -20.75 -11.76 -3.11
N SER A 348 -21.34 -12.04 -4.28
CA SER A 348 -22.39 -13.05 -4.45
C SER A 348 -22.01 -14.42 -3.86
N LYS A 349 -20.72 -14.77 -3.94
CA LYS A 349 -20.19 -16.07 -3.48
C LYS A 349 -19.60 -16.05 -2.06
N TYR A 350 -19.42 -14.87 -1.47
CA TYR A 350 -18.91 -14.73 -0.09
C TYR A 350 -20.01 -14.94 0.96
N SER A 351 -21.28 -14.82 0.56
CA SER A 351 -22.45 -14.94 1.45
C SER A 351 -22.65 -16.35 2.06
N SER A 352 -21.88 -17.36 1.63
CA SER A 352 -22.07 -18.77 2.03
C SER A 352 -21.54 -19.17 3.42
N GLY A 353 -21.33 -18.22 4.33
CA GLY A 353 -21.48 -18.50 5.77
C GLY A 353 -20.25 -18.97 6.56
N ILE A 354 -19.02 -18.90 6.04
CA ILE A 354 -17.84 -19.20 6.86
C ILE A 354 -17.57 -18.03 7.82
N LYS A 355 -17.89 -18.24 9.11
CA LYS A 355 -17.69 -17.28 10.20
C LYS A 355 -16.61 -17.75 11.19
N ASP A 356 -15.47 -18.22 10.70
CA ASP A 356 -14.35 -18.55 11.58
C ASP A 356 -13.54 -17.30 11.96
N GLU A 357 -12.84 -17.38 13.10
CA GLU A 357 -12.04 -16.28 13.66
C GLU A 357 -10.96 -15.79 12.69
N THR A 358 -10.37 -16.68 11.88
CA THR A 358 -9.31 -16.35 10.91
C THR A 358 -9.86 -15.49 9.79
N THR A 359 -11.02 -15.90 9.24
CA THR A 359 -11.69 -15.17 8.18
C THR A 359 -12.05 -13.77 8.64
N HIS A 360 -12.58 -13.64 9.86
CA HIS A 360 -12.90 -12.33 10.45
C HIS A 360 -11.66 -11.45 10.69
N PHE A 361 -10.55 -12.04 11.14
CA PHE A 361 -9.27 -11.34 11.31
C PHE A 361 -8.73 -10.82 9.97
N LEU A 362 -8.71 -11.66 8.93
CA LEU A 362 -8.25 -11.29 7.59
C LEU A 362 -9.14 -10.24 6.93
N GLU A 363 -10.45 -10.29 7.15
CA GLU A 363 -11.39 -9.27 6.70
C GLU A 363 -11.09 -7.89 7.31
N LYS A 364 -10.78 -7.83 8.61
CA LYS A 364 -10.39 -6.58 9.27
C LYS A 364 -9.09 -6.01 8.70
N ILE A 365 -8.09 -6.85 8.44
CA ILE A 365 -6.84 -6.43 7.82
C ILE A 365 -7.10 -5.92 6.39
N ARG A 366 -7.89 -6.64 5.60
CA ARG A 366 -8.28 -6.22 4.24
C ARG A 366 -8.96 -4.86 4.27
N MET A 367 -9.94 -4.67 5.14
CA MET A 367 -10.66 -3.40 5.26
C MET A 367 -9.75 -2.25 5.73
N ALA A 368 -8.86 -2.50 6.69
CA ALA A 368 -7.85 -1.53 7.09
C ALA A 368 -6.92 -1.15 5.92
N GLY A 369 -6.51 -2.12 5.11
CA GLY A 369 -5.73 -1.90 3.89
C GLY A 369 -6.48 -1.04 2.86
N LEU A 370 -7.76 -1.35 2.61
CA LEU A 370 -8.60 -0.59 1.69
C LEU A 370 -8.78 0.86 2.13
N ILE A 371 -9.09 1.10 3.41
CA ILE A 371 -9.21 2.47 3.95
C ILE A 371 -7.89 3.22 3.75
N ASN A 372 -6.75 2.58 4.01
CA ASN A 372 -5.43 3.18 3.80
C ASN A 372 -5.20 3.56 2.33
N VAL A 373 -5.34 2.62 1.41
CA VAL A 373 -5.06 2.85 -0.01
C VAL A 373 -6.04 3.85 -0.62
N LEU A 374 -7.34 3.75 -0.32
CA LEU A 374 -8.35 4.65 -0.89
C LEU A 374 -8.24 6.08 -0.36
N THR A 375 -7.98 6.25 0.94
CA THR A 375 -7.78 7.59 1.52
C THR A 375 -6.48 8.21 1.00
N PHE A 376 -5.43 7.40 0.86
CA PHE A 376 -4.15 7.89 0.34
C PHE A 376 -4.23 8.25 -1.15
N ALA A 377 -4.98 7.49 -1.96
CA ALA A 377 -5.26 7.78 -3.37
C ALA A 377 -5.96 9.14 -3.56
N ALA A 378 -6.75 9.61 -2.59
CA ALA A 378 -7.42 10.92 -2.66
C ALA A 378 -6.45 12.10 -2.55
N SER A 379 -5.21 11.88 -2.11
CA SER A 379 -4.28 12.96 -1.75
C SER A 379 -2.83 12.74 -2.19
N ASN A 380 -2.52 11.62 -2.84
CA ASN A 380 -1.23 11.31 -3.44
C ASN A 380 -1.40 10.40 -4.65
N HIS A 381 -0.36 10.28 -5.47
CA HIS A 381 -0.24 9.20 -6.43
C HIS A 381 0.13 7.91 -5.67
N ASN A 382 -0.58 6.81 -5.92
CA ASN A 382 -0.27 5.53 -5.28
C ASN A 382 -0.48 4.31 -6.17
N LEU A 383 -0.83 4.51 -7.45
CA LEU A 383 -1.06 3.42 -8.39
C LEU A 383 0.14 2.47 -8.47
N ASN A 384 1.35 3.02 -8.44
CA ASN A 384 2.59 2.23 -8.53
C ASN A 384 3.16 1.82 -7.17
N HIS A 385 2.51 2.18 -6.06
CA HIS A 385 3.02 1.90 -4.72
C HIS A 385 2.78 0.44 -4.34
N HIS A 386 3.75 -0.16 -3.63
CA HIS A 386 3.67 -1.57 -3.28
C HIS A 386 2.42 -1.88 -2.45
N LEU A 387 2.10 -0.99 -1.48
CA LEU A 387 0.96 -1.17 -0.60
C LEU A 387 -0.37 -1.29 -1.36
N THR A 388 -0.54 -0.53 -2.44
CA THR A 388 -1.74 -0.60 -3.29
C THR A 388 -1.94 -2.02 -3.83
N TRP A 389 -0.89 -2.60 -4.39
CA TRP A 389 -0.91 -3.95 -4.96
C TRP A 389 -0.97 -5.05 -3.91
N PHE A 390 -0.33 -4.85 -2.75
CA PHE A 390 -0.45 -5.77 -1.64
C PHE A 390 -1.88 -5.80 -1.07
N VAL A 391 -2.53 -4.64 -0.94
CA VAL A 391 -3.93 -4.57 -0.52
C VAL A 391 -4.86 -5.17 -1.60
N PHE A 392 -4.57 -4.94 -2.88
CA PHE A 392 -5.31 -5.59 -3.97
C PHE A 392 -5.17 -7.12 -3.93
N PHE A 393 -3.96 -7.63 -3.67
CA PHE A 393 -3.71 -9.04 -3.38
C PHE A 393 -4.52 -9.53 -2.19
N LEU A 394 -4.52 -8.81 -1.06
CA LEU A 394 -5.32 -9.19 0.12
C LEU A 394 -6.81 -9.24 -0.20
N CYS A 395 -7.33 -8.26 -0.96
CA CYS A 395 -8.73 -8.26 -1.38
C CYS A 395 -9.09 -9.52 -2.17
N LEU A 396 -8.31 -9.84 -3.21
CA LEU A 396 -8.55 -11.02 -4.03
C LEU A 396 -8.31 -12.33 -3.28
N ALA A 397 -7.32 -12.38 -2.38
CA ALA A 397 -7.03 -13.55 -1.56
C ALA A 397 -8.14 -13.83 -0.54
N THR A 398 -8.68 -12.79 0.10
CA THR A 398 -9.80 -12.91 1.05
C THR A 398 -11.07 -13.42 0.36
N LEU A 399 -11.32 -13.04 -0.90
CA LEU A 399 -12.42 -13.57 -1.72
C LEU A 399 -12.28 -15.06 -2.07
N ARG A 400 -11.10 -15.67 -1.83
CA ARG A 400 -10.89 -17.11 -1.94
C ARG A 400 -11.06 -17.85 -0.63
N LEU A 401 -11.17 -17.19 0.53
CA LEU A 401 -11.19 -17.87 1.83
C LEU A 401 -12.22 -19.01 1.94
N PRO A 402 -13.43 -18.91 1.34
CA PRO A 402 -14.39 -20.01 1.33
C PRO A 402 -13.88 -21.29 0.65
N PHE A 403 -12.93 -21.15 -0.28
CA PHE A 403 -12.37 -22.23 -1.10
C PHE A 403 -10.97 -22.67 -0.65
N LEU A 404 -10.34 -21.92 0.26
CA LEU A 404 -9.03 -22.27 0.80
C LEU A 404 -9.21 -23.30 1.90
N LYS A 405 -8.67 -24.51 1.65
CA LYS A 405 -8.67 -25.61 2.61
C LYS A 405 -7.94 -25.21 3.88
N THR A 406 -8.43 -25.68 5.03
CA THR A 406 -7.61 -25.70 6.24
C THR A 406 -6.52 -26.77 6.10
N ARG A 407 -5.38 -26.60 6.77
CA ARG A 407 -4.28 -27.58 6.67
C ARG A 407 -4.69 -28.99 7.11
N GLN A 408 -5.70 -29.09 7.98
CA GLN A 408 -6.28 -30.34 8.45
C GLN A 408 -7.11 -31.08 7.39
N GLU A 409 -7.57 -30.39 6.34
CA GLU A 409 -8.37 -30.95 5.24
C GLU A 409 -7.53 -31.44 4.04
N LEU A 410 -6.21 -31.24 4.08
CA LEU A 410 -5.32 -31.74 3.03
C LEU A 410 -4.96 -33.21 3.32
N PRO A 411 -5.05 -34.11 2.33
CA PRO A 411 -4.62 -35.49 2.51
C PRO A 411 -3.15 -35.51 2.95
N THR A 412 -2.87 -36.21 4.05
CA THR A 412 -1.51 -36.48 4.51
C THR A 412 -0.82 -37.28 3.41
N THR A 413 0.03 -36.59 2.64
CA THR A 413 0.76 -37.13 1.49
C THR A 413 2.24 -37.15 1.78
#